data_AF-A0A0D3AGK7-F1
#
_entry.id   AF-A0A0D3AGK7-F1
#
_cell.length_a   1.000
_cell.length_b   1.000
_cell.length_c   1.000
_cell.angle_alpha   90.00
_cell.angle_beta   90.00
_cell.angle_gamma   90.00
#
_symmetry.space_group_name_H-M   'P 1'
#
loop_
_entity.id
_entity.type
_entity.pdbx_description
1 polymer ?
#
loop_
_entity_poly.entity_id
_entity_poly.type
_entity_poly.pdbx_seq_one_letter_code
_entity_poly.pdbx_strand_id
1 'polypeptide(L)'
;DEARPVGVKASKAKGKSSVSKQASLEEKEKERKEFQNVWELREKDFALKDKLNKQKLLDKLMGKTEPLSELELALKEQLIRDMLCI
;
A
#
# COMPACT_ATOMS: atom_id res chain seq x y z
N ASP A 1 38.06 36.25 31.64
CA ASP A 1 38.48 35.54 30.42
C ASP A 1 37.64 35.95 29.23
N GLU A 2 38.23 36.75 28.35
CA GLU A 2 37.59 37.29 27.15
C GLU A 2 37.67 36.25 26.03
N ALA A 3 36.50 35.72 25.63
CA ALA A 3 36.42 34.65 24.65
C ALA A 3 36.90 35.15 23.28
N ARG A 4 37.98 34.53 22.77
CA ARG A 4 38.59 34.88 21.47
C ARG A 4 37.58 34.70 20.32
N PRO A 5 37.55 35.62 19.34
CA PRO A 5 36.62 35.53 18.21
C PRO A 5 36.90 34.28 17.37
N VAL A 6 35.82 33.59 16.97
CA VAL A 6 35.87 32.37 16.16
C VAL A 6 36.53 32.67 14.82
N GLY A 7 37.64 32.00 14.53
CA GLY A 7 38.34 32.15 13.26
C GLY A 7 37.48 31.77 12.06
N VAL A 8 37.61 32.52 10.96
CA VAL A 8 36.82 32.40 9.72
C VAL A 8 36.75 30.96 9.16
N LYS A 9 37.76 30.12 9.45
CA LYS A 9 37.77 28.68 9.09
C LYS A 9 36.74 27.83 9.84
N ALA A 10 36.47 28.12 11.11
CA ALA A 10 35.46 27.40 11.90
C ALA A 10 34.03 27.84 11.53
N SER A 11 33.83 29.12 11.20
CA SER A 11 32.54 29.62 10.72
C SER A 11 32.12 29.01 9.38
N LYS A 12 33.09 28.73 8.47
CA LYS A 12 32.81 28.09 7.17
C LYS A 12 32.44 26.61 7.28
N ALA A 13 32.85 25.91 8.34
CA ALA A 13 32.52 24.51 8.55
C ALA A 13 31.05 24.30 8.98
N LYS A 14 30.50 25.22 9.81
CA LYS A 14 29.09 25.17 10.23
C LYS A 14 28.09 25.35 9.08
N GLY A 15 28.45 26.08 8.03
CA GLY A 15 27.56 26.35 6.90
C GLY A 15 27.35 25.18 5.94
N LYS A 16 28.22 24.15 5.96
CA LYS A 16 28.16 23.04 4.98
C LYS A 16 27.38 21.82 5.46
N SER A 17 27.16 21.66 6.77
CA SER A 17 26.55 20.43 7.32
C SER A 17 25.02 20.38 7.22
N SER A 18 24.33 21.52 7.15
CA SER A 18 22.86 21.58 7.09
C SER A 18 22.32 21.11 5.74
N VAL A 19 22.95 21.51 4.63
CA VAL A 19 22.50 21.19 3.26
C VAL A 19 22.49 19.68 3.00
N SER A 20 23.52 18.94 3.45
CA SER A 20 23.58 17.48 3.26
C SER A 20 22.55 16.71 4.11
N LYS A 21 22.24 17.19 5.32
CA LYS A 21 21.21 16.59 6.18
C LYS A 21 19.81 16.83 5.63
N GLN A 22 19.57 17.99 5.04
CA GLN A 22 18.28 18.33 4.44
C GLN A 22 18.03 17.49 3.18
N ALA A 23 19.03 17.32 2.31
CA ALA A 23 18.92 16.44 1.15
C ALA A 23 18.62 14.97 1.54
N SER A 24 19.28 14.46 2.59
CA SER A 24 19.02 13.10 3.10
C SER A 24 17.64 12.93 3.76
N LEU A 25 17.12 13.98 4.41
CA LEU A 25 15.76 13.98 4.95
C LEU A 25 14.71 14.01 3.84
N GLU A 26 14.90 14.86 2.83
CA GLU A 26 14.00 14.91 1.66
C GLU A 26 13.97 13.59 0.90
N GLU A 27 15.10 12.90 0.76
CA GLU A 27 15.18 11.57 0.14
C GLU A 27 14.42 10.52 0.95
N LYS A 28 14.59 10.50 2.28
CA LYS A 28 13.83 9.61 3.18
C LYS A 28 12.34 9.91 3.20
N GLU A 29 11.95 11.18 3.08
CA GLU A 29 10.55 11.57 2.97
C GLU A 29 9.94 11.14 1.63
N LYS A 30 10.70 11.23 0.54
CA LYS A 30 10.28 10.72 -0.77
C LYS A 30 10.12 9.20 -0.73
N GLU A 31 11.09 8.49 -0.19
CA GLU A 31 11.04 7.04 -0.03
C GLU A 31 9.83 6.61 0.83
N ARG A 32 9.57 7.28 1.95
CA ARG A 32 8.37 7.02 2.78
C ARG A 32 7.07 7.26 2.00
N LYS A 33 6.99 8.32 1.19
CA LYS A 33 5.82 8.62 0.36
C LYS A 33 5.63 7.56 -0.74
N GLU A 34 6.71 7.09 -1.34
CA GLU A 34 6.68 6.00 -2.33
C GLU A 34 6.21 4.69 -1.69
N PHE A 35 6.70 4.34 -0.51
CA PHE A 35 6.22 3.17 0.24
C PHE A 35 4.73 3.29 0.60
N GLN A 36 4.29 4.47 1.06
CA GLN A 36 2.87 4.73 1.34
C GLN A 36 2.01 4.52 0.09
N ASN A 37 2.44 5.05 -1.05
CA ASN A 37 1.72 4.90 -2.33
C ASN A 37 1.66 3.43 -2.78
N VAL A 38 2.76 2.68 -2.67
CA VAL A 38 2.78 1.25 -3.00
C VAL A 38 1.87 0.44 -2.07
N TRP A 39 1.78 0.81 -0.79
CA TRP A 39 0.88 0.16 0.16
C TRP A 39 -0.59 0.45 -0.16
N GLU A 40 -0.93 1.70 -0.43
CA GLU A 40 -2.28 2.11 -0.83
C GLU A 40 -2.73 1.44 -2.13
N LEU A 41 -1.82 1.30 -3.11
CA LEU A 41 -2.12 0.59 -4.35
C LEU A 41 -2.35 -0.90 -4.08
N ARG A 42 -1.54 -1.52 -3.21
CA ARG A 42 -1.70 -2.93 -2.83
C ARG A 42 -3.03 -3.19 -2.12
N GLU A 43 -3.48 -2.27 -1.28
CA GLU A 43 -4.77 -2.37 -0.59
C GLU A 43 -5.94 -2.35 -1.59
N LYS A 44 -5.90 -1.41 -2.55
CA LYS A 44 -6.89 -1.33 -3.63
C LYS A 44 -6.88 -2.61 -4.49
N ASP A 45 -5.71 -3.11 -4.83
CA ASP A 45 -5.56 -4.37 -5.57
C ASP A 45 -6.11 -5.56 -4.80
N PHE A 46 -5.96 -5.60 -3.48
CA PHE A 46 -6.48 -6.69 -2.66
C PHE A 46 -8.02 -6.72 -2.71
N ALA A 47 -8.66 -5.55 -2.57
CA ALA A 47 -10.11 -5.43 -2.69
C ALA A 47 -10.62 -5.86 -4.08
N LEU A 48 -9.89 -5.53 -5.15
CA LEU A 48 -10.23 -5.98 -6.51
C LEU A 48 -10.02 -7.48 -6.70
N LYS A 49 -8.95 -8.04 -6.11
CA LYS A 49 -8.69 -9.49 -6.13
C LYS A 49 -9.76 -10.28 -5.41
N ASP A 50 -10.26 -9.80 -4.28
CA ASP A 50 -11.35 -10.47 -3.57
C ASP A 50 -12.62 -10.54 -4.43
N LYS A 51 -12.98 -9.43 -5.10
CA LYS A 51 -14.10 -9.41 -6.06
C LYS A 51 -13.89 -10.41 -7.20
N LEU A 52 -12.69 -10.42 -7.80
CA LEU A 52 -12.33 -11.35 -8.87
C LEU A 52 -12.35 -12.82 -8.40
N ASN A 53 -11.91 -13.09 -7.19
CA ASN A 53 -11.90 -14.43 -6.61
C ASN A 53 -13.32 -14.94 -6.39
N LYS A 54 -14.24 -14.09 -5.89
CA LYS A 54 -15.67 -14.42 -5.78
C LYS A 54 -16.27 -14.76 -7.16
N GLN A 55 -15.97 -13.97 -8.19
CA GLN A 55 -16.42 -14.24 -9.56
C GLN A 55 -15.89 -15.57 -10.10
N LYS A 56 -14.58 -15.82 -9.99
CA LYS A 56 -13.97 -17.08 -10.43
C LYS A 56 -14.53 -18.29 -9.69
N LEU A 57 -14.86 -18.15 -8.40
CA LEU A 57 -15.50 -19.20 -7.63
C LEU A 57 -16.92 -19.47 -8.16
N LEU A 58 -17.69 -18.41 -8.44
CA LEU A 58 -19.02 -18.53 -9.03
C LEU A 58 -18.97 -19.23 -10.39
N ASP A 59 -18.06 -18.83 -11.27
CA ASP A 59 -17.89 -19.45 -12.60
C ASP A 59 -17.58 -20.95 -12.50
N LYS A 60 -16.72 -21.32 -11.55
CA LYS A 60 -16.43 -22.74 -11.27
C LYS A 60 -17.66 -23.49 -10.78
N LEU A 61 -18.44 -22.90 -9.87
CA LEU A 61 -19.68 -23.51 -9.37
C LEU A 61 -20.75 -23.60 -10.46
N MET A 62 -20.83 -22.63 -11.38
CA MET A 62 -21.71 -22.64 -12.54
C MET A 62 -21.31 -23.68 -13.59
N GLY A 63 -20.00 -23.93 -13.75
CA GLY A 63 -19.47 -24.90 -14.71
C GLY A 63 -19.56 -26.36 -14.25
N LYS A 64 -19.81 -26.63 -12.96
CA LYS A 64 -20.07 -27.99 -12.47
C LYS A 64 -21.45 -28.44 -12.95
N THR A 65 -21.48 -29.41 -13.85
CA THR A 65 -22.71 -30.01 -14.42
C THR A 65 -23.29 -31.13 -13.55
N GLU A 66 -22.61 -31.49 -12.47
CA GLU A 66 -23.05 -32.47 -11.48
C GLU A 66 -24.06 -31.85 -10.49
N PRO A 67 -24.91 -32.65 -9.83
CA PRO A 67 -25.81 -32.15 -8.82
C PRO A 67 -25.00 -31.52 -7.67
N LEU A 68 -24.98 -30.19 -7.64
CA LEU A 68 -24.36 -29.43 -6.56
C LEU A 68 -24.97 -29.87 -5.23
N SER A 69 -24.12 -30.11 -4.23
CA SER A 69 -24.58 -30.40 -2.88
C SER A 69 -25.41 -29.22 -2.35
N GLU A 70 -26.35 -29.47 -1.43
CA GLU A 70 -27.18 -28.43 -0.81
C GLU A 70 -26.35 -27.25 -0.26
N LEU A 71 -25.17 -27.55 0.28
CA LEU A 71 -24.21 -26.55 0.75
C LEU A 71 -23.62 -25.71 -0.39
N GLU A 72 -23.31 -26.31 -1.53
CA GLU A 72 -22.76 -25.59 -2.69
C GLU A 72 -23.83 -24.73 -3.36
N LEU A 73 -25.09 -25.16 -3.38
CA LEU A 73 -26.23 -24.36 -3.82
C LEU A 73 -26.44 -23.13 -2.93
N ALA A 74 -26.44 -23.32 -1.60
CA ALA A 74 -26.56 -22.22 -0.65
C ALA A 74 -25.41 -21.20 -0.81
N LEU A 75 -24.16 -21.70 -0.96
CA LEU A 75 -23.00 -20.85 -1.21
C LEU A 75 -23.13 -20.08 -2.53
N LYS A 76 -23.60 -20.72 -3.59
CA LYS A 76 -23.83 -20.10 -4.90
C LYS A 76 -24.88 -18.99 -4.80
N GLU A 77 -26.01 -19.23 -4.13
CA GLU A 77 -27.02 -18.20 -3.91
C GLU A 77 -26.48 -17.02 -3.11
N GLN A 78 -25.73 -17.29 -2.05
CA GLN A 78 -25.12 -16.23 -1.24
C GLN A 78 -24.12 -15.40 -2.07
N LEU A 79 -23.30 -16.04 -2.90
CA LEU A 79 -22.37 -15.33 -3.79
C LEU A 79 -23.09 -14.46 -4.83
N ILE A 80 -24.20 -14.95 -5.37
CA ILE A 80 -25.04 -14.19 -6.32
C ILE A 80 -25.66 -12.98 -5.62
N ARG A 81 -26.22 -13.14 -4.41
CA ARG A 81 -26.77 -12.04 -3.61
C ARG A 81 -25.72 -10.99 -3.26
N ASP A 82 -24.56 -11.43 -2.77
CA ASP A 82 -23.40 -10.58 -2.48
C ASP A 82 -22.97 -9.74 -3.70
N MET A 83 -22.99 -10.34 -4.90
CA MET A 83 -22.57 -9.68 -6.14
C MET A 83 -23.63 -8.75 -6.72
N LEU A 84 -24.91 -9.12 -6.61
CA LEU A 84 -26.02 -8.32 -7.14
C LEU A 84 -26.56 -7.30 -6.12
N CYS A 85 -26.06 -7.33 -4.88
CA CYS A 85 -26.57 -6.53 -3.75
C CYS A 85 -28.10 -6.62 -3.59
N ILE A 86 -28.65 -7.84 -3.76
CA ILE A 86 -30.07 -8.16 -3.54
C ILE A 86 -30.26 -8.75 -2.14
#